data_AF-A0AAJ1NKB5-F1
#
_entry.id   AF-A0AAJ1NKB5-F1
#
_cell.length_a   1.000
_cell.length_b   1.000
_cell.length_c   1.000
_cell.angle_alpha   90.00
_cell.angle_beta   90.00
_cell.angle_gamma   90.00
#
_symmetry.space_group_name_H-M   'P 1'
#
loop_
_entity.id
_entity.type
_entity.pdbx_description
1 polymer ?
#
loop_
_entity_poly.entity_id
_entity_poly.type
_entity_poly.pdbx_seq_one_letter_code
_entity_poly.pdbx_strand_id
1 'polypeptide(L)'
;MKQQLNINEEIEAFMLNPQELALVTSRHKTTRVGFAVLLKYFQLEYCFPSGKSEVPKNMLHFIAKQLQLPLELYSSYQFDSRTIHRHKQEILQFFGFKEEQDKDREFIQTWLYNRVYEYNLDANLLKKHLYIKYRTEKIVAPSEWQINQLVQQLIFQREQDFYQETYKNLSTSTLKKIDALLDYWGHLENQESDPNESETSEITFRKLTMGPGRLSQATLFTELDKLKTLLALELPMNLFFKIPPKVLQKYRLRAISEDKTELQRHKNPIRYTLLATFFGLKIKELNDNLIELLITLIHKIDGRAEKK
;
A
#
# COMPACT_ATOMS: atom_id res chain seq x y z
N MET A 1 -14.11 -1.67 -11.19
CA MET A 1 -14.42 -1.82 -9.74
C MET A 1 -15.88 -2.20 -9.68
N LYS A 2 -16.23 -3.48 -9.54
CA LYS A 2 -17.64 -3.90 -9.62
C LYS A 2 -18.39 -3.47 -8.36
N GLN A 3 -18.97 -2.28 -8.35
CA GLN A 3 -20.02 -1.93 -7.40
C GLN A 3 -21.26 -2.75 -7.76
N GLN A 4 -21.86 -3.42 -6.77
CA GLN A 4 -23.18 -4.02 -6.93
C GLN A 4 -24.19 -2.88 -6.93
N LEU A 5 -24.67 -2.51 -8.11
CA LEU A 5 -25.75 -1.53 -8.30
C LEU A 5 -27.08 -2.17 -7.90
N ASN A 6 -28.00 -1.38 -7.32
CA ASN A 6 -29.38 -1.84 -7.14
C ASN A 6 -30.14 -1.76 -8.48
N ILE A 7 -31.26 -2.47 -8.61
CA ILE A 7 -32.06 -2.60 -9.83
C ILE A 7 -32.42 -1.25 -10.47
N ASN A 8 -32.77 -0.23 -9.67
CA ASN A 8 -33.10 1.10 -10.18
C ASN A 8 -31.86 1.85 -10.70
N GLU A 9 -30.72 1.71 -10.02
CA GLU A 9 -29.45 2.30 -10.44
C GLU A 9 -28.92 1.63 -11.71
N GLU A 10 -29.15 0.32 -11.87
CA GLU A 10 -28.85 -0.42 -13.10
C GLU A 10 -29.70 0.06 -14.29
N ILE A 11 -31.00 0.32 -14.07
CA ILE A 11 -31.90 0.83 -15.11
C ILE A 11 -31.41 2.19 -15.60
N GLU A 12 -31.14 3.14 -14.70
CA GLU A 12 -30.63 4.46 -15.10
C GLU A 12 -29.24 4.36 -15.76
N ALA A 13 -28.35 3.52 -15.24
CA ALA A 13 -27.02 3.31 -15.78
C ALA A 13 -27.02 2.74 -17.22
N PHE A 14 -27.99 1.87 -17.55
CA PHE A 14 -28.02 1.18 -18.85
C PHE A 14 -28.82 1.92 -19.92
N MET A 15 -29.61 2.93 -19.56
CA MET A 15 -30.41 3.71 -20.51
C MET A 15 -29.56 4.48 -21.50
N LEU A 16 -29.74 4.20 -22.80
CA LEU A 16 -29.16 5.02 -23.87
C LEU A 16 -29.82 6.39 -23.93
N ASN A 17 -29.03 7.45 -23.79
CA ASN A 17 -29.48 8.82 -24.00
C ASN A 17 -29.66 9.13 -25.51
N PRO A 18 -30.24 10.29 -25.90
CA PRO A 18 -30.50 10.58 -27.31
C PRO A 18 -29.26 10.58 -28.22
N GLN A 19 -28.12 11.07 -27.73
CA GLN A 19 -26.86 11.11 -28.50
C GLN A 19 -26.28 9.69 -28.68
N GLU A 20 -26.30 8.90 -27.62
CA GLU A 20 -25.87 7.50 -27.64
C GLU A 20 -26.78 6.67 -28.54
N LEU A 21 -28.09 6.89 -28.49
CA LEU A 21 -29.07 6.20 -29.34
C LEU A 21 -28.84 6.53 -30.82
N ALA A 22 -28.58 7.80 -31.15
CA ALA A 22 -28.24 8.21 -32.52
C ALA A 22 -26.96 7.49 -33.00
N LEU A 23 -25.93 7.43 -32.15
CA LEU A 23 -24.68 6.74 -32.46
C LEU A 23 -24.91 5.23 -32.68
N VAL A 24 -25.63 4.58 -31.77
CA VAL A 24 -25.96 3.15 -31.84
C VAL A 24 -26.80 2.83 -33.08
N THR A 25 -27.84 3.61 -33.36
CA THR A 25 -28.77 3.34 -34.47
C THR A 25 -28.15 3.52 -35.86
N SER A 26 -27.07 4.31 -35.96
CA SER A 26 -26.25 4.43 -37.18
C SER A 26 -25.51 3.14 -37.56
N ARG A 27 -25.51 2.11 -36.70
CA ARG A 27 -24.88 0.80 -36.96
C ARG A 27 -25.87 -0.19 -37.56
N HIS A 28 -25.32 -1.15 -38.31
CA HIS A 28 -26.08 -2.27 -38.87
C HIS A 28 -26.80 -3.03 -37.76
N LYS A 29 -28.01 -3.50 -38.05
CA LYS A 29 -28.86 -4.20 -37.07
C LYS A 29 -28.13 -5.35 -36.38
N THR A 30 -27.33 -6.13 -37.13
CA THR A 30 -26.60 -7.30 -36.64
C THR A 30 -25.55 -6.98 -35.58
N THR A 31 -25.00 -5.77 -35.55
CA THR A 31 -23.94 -5.37 -34.62
C THR A 31 -24.39 -4.34 -33.59
N ARG A 32 -25.63 -3.84 -33.71
CA ARG A 32 -26.17 -2.75 -32.89
C ARG A 32 -26.20 -3.07 -31.40
N VAL A 33 -26.63 -4.28 -31.03
CA VAL A 33 -26.66 -4.73 -29.63
C VAL A 33 -25.24 -4.82 -29.07
N GLY A 34 -24.31 -5.42 -29.82
CA GLY A 34 -22.90 -5.52 -29.42
C GLY A 34 -22.22 -4.16 -29.24
N PHE A 35 -22.47 -3.22 -30.16
CA PHE A 35 -21.97 -1.85 -30.05
C PHE A 35 -22.53 -1.14 -28.82
N ALA A 36 -23.85 -1.20 -28.60
CA ALA A 36 -24.50 -0.55 -27.46
C ALA A 36 -24.01 -1.10 -26.11
N VAL A 37 -23.82 -2.42 -26.02
CA VAL A 37 -23.22 -3.07 -24.84
C VAL A 37 -21.81 -2.55 -24.59
N LEU A 38 -20.95 -2.47 -25.60
CA LEU A 38 -19.60 -1.94 -25.44
C LEU A 38 -19.62 -0.48 -25.00
N LEU A 39 -20.49 0.35 -25.58
CA LEU A 39 -20.64 1.75 -25.24
C LEU A 39 -21.02 1.92 -23.77
N LYS A 40 -22.04 1.19 -23.31
CA LYS A 40 -22.53 1.29 -21.92
C LYS A 40 -21.55 0.69 -20.92
N TYR A 41 -20.94 -0.44 -21.26
CA TYR A 41 -19.88 -1.02 -20.43
C TYR A 41 -18.73 -0.02 -20.24
N PHE A 42 -18.28 0.61 -21.33
CA PHE A 42 -17.19 1.59 -21.27
C PHE A 42 -17.58 2.83 -20.44
N GLN A 43 -18.81 3.33 -20.58
CA GLN A 43 -19.29 4.48 -19.80
C GLN A 43 -19.25 4.23 -18.29
N LEU A 44 -19.47 2.98 -17.86
CA LEU A 44 -19.51 2.59 -16.46
C LEU A 44 -18.12 2.25 -15.91
N GLU A 45 -17.36 1.43 -16.63
CA GLU A 45 -16.08 0.89 -16.14
C GLU A 45 -14.85 1.65 -16.65
N TYR A 46 -14.98 2.51 -17.66
CA TYR A 46 -13.87 3.22 -18.33
C TYR A 46 -12.81 2.29 -18.93
N CYS A 47 -13.20 1.04 -19.20
CA CYS A 47 -12.44 0.03 -19.92
C CYS A 47 -13.39 -0.80 -20.78
N PHE A 48 -12.85 -1.59 -21.70
CA PHE A 48 -13.65 -2.53 -22.49
C PHE A 48 -13.62 -3.92 -21.87
N PRO A 49 -14.71 -4.71 -22.01
CA PRO A 49 -14.71 -6.08 -21.53
C PRO A 49 -13.71 -6.91 -22.34
N SER A 50 -12.96 -7.78 -21.65
CA SER A 50 -12.01 -8.71 -22.28
C SER A 50 -12.75 -9.79 -23.08
N GLY A 51 -13.99 -10.10 -22.70
CA GLY A 51 -14.83 -11.09 -23.35
C GLY A 51 -16.30 -10.97 -22.97
N LYS A 52 -17.15 -11.76 -23.63
CA LYS A 52 -18.61 -11.74 -23.43
C LYS A 52 -19.04 -12.07 -22.00
N SER A 53 -18.26 -12.89 -21.29
CA SER A 53 -18.54 -13.33 -19.91
C SER A 53 -18.43 -12.21 -18.88
N GLU A 54 -17.68 -11.15 -19.16
CA GLU A 54 -17.54 -10.01 -18.27
C GLU A 54 -18.74 -9.07 -18.31
N VAL A 55 -19.54 -9.14 -19.39
CA VAL A 55 -20.73 -8.29 -19.57
C VAL A 55 -21.86 -8.78 -18.67
N PRO A 56 -22.42 -7.91 -17.81
CA PRO A 56 -23.56 -8.25 -16.97
C PRO A 56 -24.78 -8.67 -17.80
N LYS A 57 -25.42 -9.80 -17.45
CA LYS A 57 -26.56 -10.32 -18.21
C LYS A 57 -27.73 -9.35 -18.23
N ASN A 58 -28.03 -8.71 -17.11
CA ASN A 58 -29.03 -7.65 -16.98
C ASN A 58 -28.79 -6.48 -17.96
N MET A 59 -27.56 -5.97 -18.08
CA MET A 59 -27.20 -4.94 -19.07
C MET A 59 -27.56 -5.38 -20.48
N LEU A 60 -27.19 -6.61 -20.85
CA LEU A 60 -27.47 -7.17 -22.17
C LEU A 60 -28.99 -7.26 -22.43
N HIS A 61 -29.78 -7.77 -21.49
CA HIS A 61 -31.24 -7.88 -21.63
C HIS A 61 -31.89 -6.50 -21.74
N PHE A 62 -31.44 -5.53 -20.93
CA PHE A 62 -31.96 -4.19 -20.93
C PHE A 62 -31.73 -3.48 -22.27
N ILE A 63 -30.50 -3.53 -22.78
CA ILE A 63 -30.13 -2.91 -24.06
C ILE A 63 -30.89 -3.57 -25.23
N ALA A 64 -30.99 -4.90 -25.24
CA ALA A 64 -31.74 -5.62 -26.29
C ALA A 64 -33.22 -5.21 -26.31
N LYS A 65 -33.85 -5.11 -25.13
CA LYS A 65 -35.23 -4.64 -24.97
C LYS A 65 -35.39 -3.18 -25.43
N GLN A 66 -34.48 -2.29 -25.01
CA GLN A 66 -34.50 -0.88 -25.41
C GLN A 66 -34.41 -0.71 -26.93
N LEU A 67 -33.58 -1.51 -27.59
CA LEU A 67 -33.39 -1.47 -29.05
C LEU A 67 -34.43 -2.27 -29.84
N GLN A 68 -35.32 -3.00 -29.17
CA GLN A 68 -36.28 -3.93 -29.77
C GLN A 68 -35.59 -4.95 -30.70
N LEU A 69 -34.47 -5.52 -30.24
CA LEU A 69 -33.66 -6.47 -31.01
C LEU A 69 -33.45 -7.80 -30.27
N PRO A 70 -33.33 -8.92 -31.00
CA PRO A 70 -33.05 -10.23 -30.41
C PRO A 70 -31.66 -10.31 -29.76
N LEU A 71 -31.56 -11.09 -28.68
CA LEU A 71 -30.31 -11.33 -27.94
C LEU A 71 -29.29 -12.13 -28.76
N GLU A 72 -29.77 -12.94 -29.70
CA GLU A 72 -28.99 -13.76 -30.63
C GLU A 72 -28.00 -12.93 -31.44
N LEU A 73 -28.32 -11.65 -31.68
CA LEU A 73 -27.41 -10.73 -32.37
C LEU A 73 -26.14 -10.49 -31.57
N TYR A 74 -26.23 -10.40 -30.24
CA TYR A 74 -25.04 -10.33 -29.38
C TYR A 74 -24.26 -11.64 -29.35
N SER A 75 -24.96 -12.78 -29.36
CA SER A 75 -24.33 -14.10 -29.48
C SER A 75 -23.51 -14.22 -30.76
N SER A 76 -23.99 -13.66 -31.87
CA SER A 76 -23.27 -13.61 -33.16
C SER A 76 -22.16 -12.55 -33.24
N TYR A 77 -22.13 -11.59 -32.31
CA TYR A 77 -21.16 -10.49 -32.34
C TYR A 77 -19.75 -10.97 -32.00
N GLN A 78 -18.79 -10.78 -32.91
CA GLN A 78 -17.43 -11.30 -32.76
C GLN A 78 -16.52 -10.34 -31.99
N PHE A 79 -16.00 -10.81 -30.85
CA PHE A 79 -15.11 -10.07 -29.95
C PHE A 79 -13.65 -10.04 -30.42
N ASP A 80 -13.31 -10.81 -31.45
CA ASP A 80 -11.98 -10.86 -32.06
C ASP A 80 -12.07 -10.56 -33.57
N SER A 81 -12.66 -9.41 -33.90
CA SER A 81 -12.90 -9.00 -35.28
C SER A 81 -12.43 -7.56 -35.52
N ARG A 82 -12.13 -7.23 -36.78
CA ARG A 82 -11.85 -5.83 -37.17
C ARG A 82 -13.00 -4.89 -36.82
N THR A 83 -14.23 -5.40 -36.84
CA THR A 83 -15.45 -4.65 -36.51
C THR A 83 -15.45 -4.19 -35.07
N ILE A 84 -15.13 -5.06 -34.09
CA ILE A 84 -15.08 -4.64 -32.69
C ILE A 84 -13.94 -3.66 -32.43
N HIS A 85 -12.79 -3.81 -33.10
CA HIS A 85 -11.70 -2.86 -32.96
C HIS A 85 -12.12 -1.45 -33.42
N ARG A 86 -12.76 -1.36 -34.60
CA ARG A 86 -13.36 -0.10 -35.08
C ARG A 86 -14.40 0.45 -34.10
N HIS A 87 -15.28 -0.40 -33.57
CA HIS A 87 -16.30 0.03 -32.61
C HIS A 87 -15.69 0.58 -31.32
N LYS A 88 -14.64 -0.06 -30.78
CA LYS A 88 -13.90 0.44 -29.62
C LYS A 88 -13.35 1.83 -29.92
N GLN A 89 -12.69 2.02 -31.06
CA GLN A 89 -12.15 3.33 -31.47
C GLN A 89 -13.24 4.41 -31.58
N GLU A 90 -14.38 4.09 -32.19
CA GLU A 90 -15.53 5.02 -32.27
C GLU A 90 -16.05 5.40 -30.87
N ILE A 91 -16.14 4.44 -29.95
CA ILE A 91 -16.57 4.68 -28.56
C ILE A 91 -15.55 5.56 -27.83
N LEU A 92 -14.26 5.32 -28.01
CA LEU A 92 -13.21 6.15 -27.43
C LEU A 92 -13.31 7.59 -27.93
N GLN A 93 -13.46 7.79 -29.24
CA GLN A 93 -13.67 9.12 -29.81
C GLN A 93 -14.91 9.81 -29.24
N PHE A 94 -16.03 9.08 -29.10
CA PHE A 94 -17.27 9.60 -28.53
C PHE A 94 -17.10 10.11 -27.09
N PHE A 95 -16.37 9.39 -26.25
CA PHE A 95 -16.09 9.81 -24.86
C PHE A 95 -14.85 10.71 -24.72
N GLY A 96 -14.12 10.95 -25.80
CA GLY A 96 -12.87 11.72 -25.80
C GLY A 96 -11.70 10.98 -25.13
N PHE A 97 -11.70 9.66 -25.16
CA PHE A 97 -10.63 8.79 -24.66
C PHE A 97 -9.66 8.39 -25.77
N LYS A 98 -8.47 7.93 -25.35
CA LYS A 98 -7.45 7.34 -26.22
C LYS A 98 -6.95 5.99 -25.68
N GLU A 99 -6.42 5.16 -26.57
CA GLU A 99 -5.66 3.98 -26.16
C GLU A 99 -4.34 4.39 -25.47
N GLU A 100 -3.87 3.55 -24.57
CA GLU A 100 -2.60 3.76 -23.87
C GLU A 100 -1.42 3.64 -24.85
N GLN A 101 -0.59 4.67 -24.91
CA GLN A 101 0.71 4.64 -25.60
C GLN A 101 1.86 4.45 -24.61
N ASP A 102 3.06 4.11 -25.09
CA ASP A 102 4.22 3.89 -24.21
C ASP A 102 4.55 5.11 -23.36
N LYS A 103 4.46 6.32 -23.93
CA LYS A 103 4.66 7.59 -23.19
C LYS A 103 3.62 7.77 -22.07
N ASP A 104 2.38 7.37 -22.32
CA ASP A 104 1.31 7.44 -21.33
C ASP A 104 1.56 6.43 -20.20
N ARG A 105 1.99 5.22 -20.55
CA ARG A 105 2.39 4.18 -19.60
C ARG A 105 3.49 4.71 -18.68
N GLU A 106 4.59 5.20 -19.25
CA GLU A 106 5.72 5.75 -18.49
C GLU A 106 5.30 6.90 -17.57
N PHE A 107 4.47 7.82 -18.07
CA PHE A 107 3.91 8.92 -17.29
C PHE A 107 3.10 8.43 -16.08
N ILE A 108 2.19 7.47 -16.30
CA ILE A 108 1.35 6.91 -15.24
C ILE A 108 2.18 6.11 -14.23
N GLN A 109 3.16 5.33 -14.68
CA GLN A 109 4.07 4.59 -13.81
C GLN A 109 4.88 5.53 -12.92
N THR A 110 5.46 6.58 -13.49
CA THR A 110 6.23 7.59 -12.76
C THR A 110 5.35 8.32 -11.74
N TRP A 111 4.14 8.70 -12.16
CA TRP A 111 3.15 9.31 -11.28
C TRP A 111 2.79 8.41 -10.11
N LEU A 112 2.53 7.12 -10.36
CA LEU A 112 2.14 6.17 -9.32
C LEU A 112 3.31 5.88 -8.38
N TYR A 113 4.51 5.66 -8.91
CA TYR A 113 5.74 5.44 -8.15
C TYR A 113 5.98 6.54 -7.12
N ASN A 114 5.79 7.81 -7.51
CA ASN A 114 5.98 8.95 -6.61
C ASN A 114 4.95 9.00 -5.47
N ARG A 115 3.79 8.34 -5.61
CA ARG A 115 2.69 8.36 -4.63
C ARG A 115 2.53 7.08 -3.83
N VAL A 116 3.35 6.07 -4.06
CA VAL A 116 3.27 4.78 -3.35
C VAL A 116 3.24 4.96 -1.82
N TYR A 117 4.05 5.88 -1.29
CA TYR A 117 4.04 6.17 0.15
C TYR A 117 2.83 6.99 0.60
N GLU A 118 2.30 7.90 -0.21
CA GLU A 118 1.07 8.64 0.11
C GLU A 118 -0.09 7.68 0.46
N TYR A 119 -0.12 6.52 -0.22
CA TYR A 119 -1.11 5.46 0.01
C TYR A 119 -0.61 4.33 0.91
N ASN A 120 0.45 4.55 1.68
CA ASN A 120 0.99 3.62 2.68
C ASN A 120 1.27 2.19 2.16
N LEU A 121 1.70 2.04 0.90
CA LEU A 121 1.91 0.74 0.25
C LEU A 121 0.62 -0.12 0.13
N ASP A 122 -0.57 0.47 0.29
CA ASP A 122 -1.84 -0.25 0.18
C ASP A 122 -2.20 -0.48 -1.29
N ALA A 123 -2.10 -1.73 -1.73
CA ALA A 123 -2.36 -2.11 -3.10
C ALA A 123 -3.79 -1.78 -3.56
N ASN A 124 -4.80 -1.86 -2.69
CA ASN A 124 -6.17 -1.58 -3.07
C ASN A 124 -6.42 -0.08 -3.25
N LEU A 125 -5.85 0.75 -2.37
CA LEU A 125 -5.89 2.21 -2.53
C LEU A 125 -5.14 2.64 -3.79
N LEU A 126 -3.95 2.07 -4.03
CA LEU A 126 -3.16 2.37 -5.23
C LEU A 126 -3.92 2.02 -6.51
N LYS A 127 -4.56 0.85 -6.58
CA LYS A 127 -5.41 0.48 -7.73
C LYS A 127 -6.55 1.46 -7.93
N LYS A 128 -7.27 1.82 -6.86
CA LYS A 128 -8.38 2.79 -6.92
C LYS A 128 -7.91 4.12 -7.50
N HIS A 129 -6.80 4.66 -6.99
CA HIS A 129 -6.25 5.93 -7.48
C HIS A 129 -5.66 5.81 -8.89
N LEU A 130 -5.12 4.66 -9.26
CA LEU A 130 -4.66 4.39 -10.62
C LEU A 130 -5.81 4.42 -11.62
N TYR A 131 -6.95 3.77 -11.33
CA TYR A 131 -8.14 3.86 -12.17
C TYR A 131 -8.65 5.29 -12.31
N ILE A 132 -8.67 6.06 -11.21
CA ILE A 132 -9.03 7.50 -11.25
C ILE A 132 -8.07 8.26 -12.15
N LYS A 133 -6.77 7.97 -12.10
CA LYS A 133 -5.75 8.61 -12.95
C LYS A 133 -5.97 8.31 -14.42
N TYR A 134 -6.15 7.05 -14.81
CA TYR A 134 -6.47 6.67 -16.19
C TYR A 134 -7.71 7.42 -16.70
N ARG A 135 -8.77 7.47 -15.89
CA ARG A 135 -10.00 8.20 -16.22
C ARG A 135 -9.77 9.71 -16.38
N THR A 136 -8.98 10.32 -15.50
CA THR A 136 -8.69 11.77 -15.53
C THR A 136 -7.89 12.14 -16.77
N GLU A 137 -6.91 11.30 -17.15
CA GLU A 137 -6.10 11.49 -18.36
C GLU A 137 -6.84 11.07 -19.65
N LYS A 138 -8.08 10.58 -19.52
CA LYS A 138 -8.89 10.02 -20.61
C LYS A 138 -8.16 8.92 -21.38
N ILE A 139 -7.53 8.00 -20.65
CA ILE A 139 -6.80 6.86 -21.19
C ILE A 139 -7.53 5.59 -20.79
N VAL A 140 -7.70 4.66 -21.73
CA VAL A 140 -8.29 3.36 -21.43
C VAL A 140 -7.41 2.63 -20.43
N ALA A 141 -8.00 2.23 -19.30
CA ALA A 141 -7.27 1.46 -18.30
C ALA A 141 -6.87 0.07 -18.86
N PRO A 142 -5.65 -0.41 -18.59
CA PRO A 142 -5.24 -1.79 -18.84
C PRO A 142 -6.15 -2.80 -18.14
N SER A 143 -5.98 -4.08 -18.49
CA SER A 143 -6.71 -5.16 -17.81
C SER A 143 -6.44 -5.17 -16.30
N GLU A 144 -7.39 -5.68 -15.52
CA GLU A 144 -7.25 -5.79 -14.05
C GLU A 144 -5.98 -6.54 -13.65
N TRP A 145 -5.60 -7.58 -14.41
CA TRP A 145 -4.35 -8.29 -14.19
C TRP A 145 -3.12 -7.38 -14.38
N GLN A 146 -3.07 -6.59 -15.46
CA GLN A 146 -1.96 -5.65 -15.71
C GLN A 146 -1.89 -4.57 -14.63
N ILE A 147 -3.04 -4.04 -14.20
CA ILE A 147 -3.14 -3.09 -13.09
C ILE A 147 -2.59 -3.70 -11.80
N ASN A 148 -2.99 -4.93 -11.48
CA ASN A 148 -2.52 -5.64 -10.30
C ASN A 148 -1.00 -5.86 -10.34
N GLN A 149 -0.47 -6.33 -11.46
CA GLN A 149 0.96 -6.55 -11.65
C GLN A 149 1.74 -5.25 -11.50
N LEU A 150 1.30 -4.18 -12.17
CA LEU A 150 1.96 -2.88 -12.10
C LEU A 150 2.02 -2.35 -10.67
N VAL A 151 0.91 -2.41 -9.93
CA VAL A 151 0.86 -1.95 -8.54
C VAL A 151 1.82 -2.76 -7.67
N GLN A 152 1.83 -4.08 -7.78
CA GLN A 152 2.73 -4.93 -7.00
C GLN A 152 4.20 -4.67 -7.35
N GLN A 153 4.51 -4.51 -8.64
CA GLN A 153 5.85 -4.17 -9.11
C GLN A 153 6.33 -2.84 -8.53
N LEU A 154 5.51 -1.78 -8.57
CA LEU A 154 5.90 -0.46 -8.06
C LEU A 154 6.03 -0.42 -6.53
N ILE A 155 5.17 -1.15 -5.81
CA ILE A 155 5.34 -1.35 -4.36
C ILE A 155 6.69 -2.00 -4.11
N PHE A 156 6.95 -3.14 -4.74
CA PHE A 156 8.20 -3.88 -4.57
C PHE A 156 9.42 -3.01 -4.88
N GLN A 157 9.41 -2.29 -6.00
CA GLN A 157 10.49 -1.38 -6.39
C GLN A 157 10.73 -0.31 -5.31
N ARG A 158 9.68 0.33 -4.81
CA ARG A 158 9.78 1.31 -3.72
C ARG A 158 10.30 0.73 -2.42
N GLU A 159 9.95 -0.51 -2.09
CA GLU A 159 10.53 -1.17 -0.93
C GLU A 159 12.03 -1.42 -1.10
N GLN A 160 12.47 -1.85 -2.30
CA GLN A 160 13.90 -2.00 -2.58
C GLN A 160 14.64 -0.67 -2.50
N ASP A 161 14.08 0.40 -3.08
CA ASP A 161 14.68 1.72 -3.04
C ASP A 161 14.79 2.24 -1.59
N PHE A 162 13.76 2.00 -0.77
CA PHE A 162 13.80 2.31 0.67
C PHE A 162 14.95 1.60 1.38
N TYR A 163 15.12 0.30 1.15
CA TYR A 163 16.21 -0.47 1.76
C TYR A 163 17.58 0.05 1.33
N GLN A 164 17.73 0.38 0.05
CA GLN A 164 19.00 0.89 -0.49
C GLN A 164 19.31 2.31 -0.02
N GLU A 165 18.34 3.23 -0.06
CA GLU A 165 18.51 4.63 0.38
C GLU A 165 18.84 4.67 1.88
N THR A 166 18.12 3.89 2.69
CA THR A 166 18.40 3.80 4.14
C THR A 166 19.81 3.29 4.39
N TYR A 167 20.22 2.18 3.75
CA TYR A 167 21.55 1.61 3.94
C TYR A 167 22.67 2.56 3.51
N LYS A 168 22.51 3.26 2.38
CA LYS A 168 23.49 4.26 1.91
C LYS A 168 23.62 5.45 2.85
N ASN A 169 22.54 5.81 3.56
CA ASN A 169 22.52 6.94 4.49
C ASN A 169 23.02 6.56 5.89
N LEU A 170 23.33 5.29 6.17
CA LEU A 170 23.94 4.86 7.43
C LEU A 170 25.47 4.91 7.32
N SER A 171 26.11 5.56 8.31
CA SER A 171 27.58 5.62 8.36
C SER A 171 28.19 4.25 8.68
N THR A 172 29.42 4.00 8.23
CA THR A 172 30.15 2.77 8.58
C THR A 172 30.30 2.58 10.09
N SER A 173 30.40 3.68 10.85
CA SER A 173 30.39 3.66 12.33
C SER A 173 29.07 3.10 12.86
N THR A 174 27.94 3.66 12.40
CA THR A 174 26.59 3.22 12.77
C THR A 174 26.37 1.73 12.45
N LEU A 175 26.80 1.28 11.27
CA LEU A 175 26.67 -0.13 10.88
C LEU A 175 27.43 -1.07 11.85
N LYS A 176 28.68 -0.74 12.17
CA LYS A 176 29.49 -1.50 13.13
C LYS A 176 28.88 -1.52 14.52
N LYS A 177 28.30 -0.41 14.97
CA LYS A 177 27.62 -0.31 16.27
C LYS A 177 26.37 -1.16 16.31
N ILE A 178 25.58 -1.19 15.22
CA ILE A 178 24.42 -2.07 15.09
C ILE A 178 24.85 -3.54 15.17
N ASP A 179 25.89 -3.93 14.43
CA ASP A 179 26.37 -5.31 14.43
C ASP A 179 26.90 -5.72 15.82
N ALA A 180 27.71 -4.88 16.46
CA ALA A 180 28.21 -5.12 17.82
C ALA A 180 27.07 -5.27 18.84
N LEU A 181 26.01 -4.47 18.71
CA LEU A 181 24.83 -4.57 19.58
C LEU A 181 24.07 -5.88 19.37
N LEU A 182 23.91 -6.34 18.13
CA LEU A 182 23.31 -7.64 17.83
C LEU A 182 24.15 -8.81 18.35
N ASP A 183 25.47 -8.72 18.24
CA ASP A 183 26.39 -9.74 18.73
C ASP A 183 26.36 -9.82 20.25
N TYR A 184 26.40 -8.67 20.93
CA TYR A 184 26.20 -8.59 22.38
C TYR A 184 24.89 -9.26 22.81
N TRP A 185 23.76 -8.96 22.15
CA TRP A 185 22.49 -9.62 22.48
C TRP A 185 22.49 -11.12 22.23
N GLY A 186 23.15 -11.59 21.18
CA GLY A 186 23.25 -13.03 20.95
C GLY A 186 24.10 -13.75 21.99
N HIS A 187 25.12 -13.08 22.55
CA HIS A 187 25.88 -13.66 23.66
C HIS A 187 25.03 -13.77 24.92
N LEU A 188 24.22 -12.76 25.23
CA LEU A 188 23.33 -12.77 26.39
C LEU A 188 22.20 -13.80 26.28
N GLU A 189 21.62 -13.98 25.09
CA GLU A 189 20.52 -14.94 24.88
C GLU A 189 20.99 -16.41 24.89
N ASN A 190 22.28 -16.66 24.66
CA ASN A 190 22.89 -18.00 24.69
C ASN A 190 23.46 -18.40 26.06
N GLN A 191 23.53 -17.46 27.01
CA GLN A 191 23.89 -17.79 28.39
C GLN A 191 22.64 -18.37 29.08
N GLU A 192 22.68 -19.64 29.44
CA GLU A 192 21.64 -20.25 30.28
C GLU A 192 21.54 -19.44 31.57
N SER A 193 20.36 -18.85 31.83
CA SER A 193 20.13 -18.04 33.03
C SER A 193 20.30 -18.93 34.26
N ASP A 194 21.36 -18.70 35.06
CA ASP A 194 21.51 -19.31 36.37
C ASP A 194 20.33 -18.85 37.25
N PRO A 195 19.53 -19.75 37.85
CA PRO A 195 18.37 -19.38 38.67
C PRO A 195 18.70 -18.47 39.87
N ASN A 196 19.98 -18.34 40.23
CA ASN A 196 20.46 -17.54 41.36
C ASN A 196 21.11 -16.20 40.96
N GLU A 197 21.24 -15.87 39.68
CA GLU A 197 21.66 -14.53 39.28
C GLU A 197 20.45 -13.59 39.34
N SER A 198 20.50 -12.65 40.30
CA SER A 198 19.62 -11.48 40.36
C SER A 198 19.43 -10.89 38.97
N GLU A 199 18.19 -10.72 38.49
CA GLU A 199 17.81 -10.14 37.19
C GLU A 199 18.85 -9.12 36.72
N THR A 200 19.85 -9.57 35.95
CA THR A 200 20.93 -8.68 35.56
C THR A 200 20.30 -7.62 34.66
N SER A 201 20.69 -6.38 34.91
CA SER A 201 20.28 -5.15 34.24
C SER A 201 20.69 -5.10 32.77
N GLU A 202 20.89 -6.24 32.12
CA GLU A 202 21.38 -6.34 30.76
C GLU A 202 20.21 -6.22 29.78
N ILE A 203 20.31 -5.25 28.89
CA ILE A 203 19.29 -4.91 27.90
C ILE A 203 19.43 -5.88 26.73
N THR A 204 18.52 -6.84 26.61
CA THR A 204 18.41 -7.76 25.46
C THR A 204 17.44 -7.22 24.40
N PHE A 205 17.48 -7.79 23.19
CA PHE A 205 16.52 -7.45 22.13
C PHE A 205 15.07 -7.65 22.58
N ARG A 206 14.78 -8.74 23.30
CA ARG A 206 13.46 -8.99 23.90
C ARG A 206 13.06 -7.92 24.94
N LYS A 207 13.99 -7.47 25.79
CA LYS A 207 13.71 -6.39 26.76
C LYS A 207 13.44 -5.05 26.07
N LEU A 208 13.98 -4.81 24.87
CA LEU A 208 13.67 -3.62 24.07
C LEU A 208 12.31 -3.67 23.39
N THR A 209 11.82 -4.86 23.03
CA THR A 209 10.47 -4.98 22.44
C THR A 209 9.36 -4.85 23.49
N MET A 210 9.66 -5.11 24.77
CA MET A 210 8.73 -4.91 25.88
C MET A 210 8.49 -3.42 26.18
N GLY A 211 7.25 -3.11 26.57
CA GLY A 211 6.86 -1.79 27.08
C GLY A 211 7.38 -1.52 28.50
N PRO A 212 7.23 -0.29 29.02
CA PRO A 212 7.64 0.04 30.37
C PRO A 212 6.87 -0.82 31.38
N GLY A 213 7.62 -1.43 32.32
CA GLY A 213 7.05 -2.20 33.42
C GLY A 213 6.32 -1.33 34.46
N ARG A 214 6.10 -1.86 35.66
CA ARG A 214 5.43 -1.13 36.75
C ARG A 214 6.17 0.18 37.10
N LEU A 215 5.43 1.28 37.20
CA LEU A 215 5.95 2.62 37.55
C LEU A 215 6.83 2.59 38.81
N SER A 216 8.15 2.66 38.61
CA SER A 216 9.15 2.69 39.68
C SER A 216 10.39 3.48 39.24
N GLN A 217 11.19 3.92 40.21
CA GLN A 217 12.50 4.55 39.93
C GLN A 217 13.43 3.59 39.17
N ALA A 218 13.37 2.29 39.49
CA ALA A 218 14.11 1.26 38.76
C ALA A 218 13.68 1.21 37.29
N THR A 219 12.38 1.31 37.00
CA THR A 219 11.87 1.36 35.62
C THR A 219 12.37 2.59 34.87
N LEU A 220 12.43 3.76 35.51
CA LEU A 220 12.99 4.96 34.91
C LEU A 220 14.46 4.77 34.51
N PHE A 221 15.30 4.21 35.40
CA PHE A 221 16.69 3.93 35.06
C PHE A 221 16.83 2.90 33.94
N THR A 222 16.03 1.83 33.93
CA THR A 222 16.06 0.86 32.83
C THR A 222 15.66 1.47 31.49
N GLU A 223 14.66 2.35 31.44
CA GLU A 223 14.26 3.03 30.22
C GLU A 223 15.33 4.06 29.76
N LEU A 224 16.00 4.72 30.70
CA LEU A 224 17.15 5.59 30.40
C LEU A 224 18.33 4.81 29.82
N ASP A 225 18.65 3.63 30.36
CA ASP A 225 19.76 2.83 29.85
C ASP A 225 19.44 2.23 28.48
N LYS A 226 18.18 1.83 28.23
CA LYS A 226 17.69 1.50 26.87
C LYS A 226 17.90 2.67 25.92
N LEU A 227 17.49 3.88 26.32
CA LEU A 227 17.61 5.07 25.48
C LEU A 227 19.09 5.40 25.20
N LYS A 228 19.96 5.40 26.21
CA LYS A 228 21.41 5.64 26.03
C LYS A 228 22.03 4.64 25.07
N THR A 229 21.68 3.36 25.20
CA THR A 229 22.16 2.28 24.33
C THR A 229 21.77 2.54 22.88
N LEU A 230 20.52 2.93 22.63
CA LEU A 230 20.05 3.21 21.27
C LEU A 230 20.58 4.54 20.71
N LEU A 231 20.74 5.58 21.54
CA LEU A 231 21.35 6.85 21.11
C LEU A 231 22.82 6.67 20.74
N ALA A 232 23.55 5.78 21.41
CA ALA A 232 24.94 5.47 21.09
C ALA A 232 25.13 4.91 19.67
N LEU A 233 24.07 4.36 19.04
CA LEU A 233 24.08 3.92 17.64
C LEU A 233 24.28 5.07 16.64
N GLU A 234 24.01 6.32 17.04
CA GLU A 234 24.15 7.51 16.18
C GLU A 234 23.37 7.36 14.86
N LEU A 235 22.10 6.96 14.96
CA LEU A 235 21.21 6.94 13.80
C LEU A 235 20.97 8.37 13.29
N PRO A 236 21.04 8.63 11.97
CA PRO A 236 20.74 9.94 11.42
C PRO A 236 19.32 10.41 11.76
N MET A 237 19.17 11.62 12.31
CA MET A 237 17.85 12.13 12.74
C MET A 237 16.83 12.22 11.60
N ASN A 238 17.29 12.46 10.37
CA ASN A 238 16.46 12.63 9.17
C ASN A 238 16.34 11.35 8.33
N LEU A 239 16.79 10.19 8.83
CA LEU A 239 16.85 8.93 8.08
C LEU A 239 15.50 8.54 7.43
N PHE A 240 14.39 8.85 8.11
CA PHE A 240 13.03 8.47 7.68
C PHE A 240 12.11 9.64 7.35
N PHE A 241 12.63 10.86 7.13
CA PHE A 241 11.80 12.06 6.94
C PHE A 241 10.79 11.96 5.79
N LYS A 242 11.13 11.22 4.73
CA LYS A 242 10.27 11.04 3.55
C LYS A 242 9.28 9.86 3.68
N ILE A 243 9.33 9.10 4.76
CA ILE A 243 8.57 7.85 4.92
C ILE A 243 7.43 8.05 5.91
N PRO A 244 6.17 7.75 5.54
CA PRO A 244 5.03 7.88 6.43
C PRO A 244 5.15 6.99 7.68
N PRO A 245 4.69 7.43 8.86
CA PRO A 245 4.74 6.65 10.09
C PRO A 245 4.09 5.26 9.98
N LYS A 246 2.96 5.16 9.25
CA LYS A 246 2.26 3.88 9.04
C LYS A 246 3.09 2.87 8.26
N VAL A 247 3.91 3.35 7.31
CA VAL A 247 4.85 2.52 6.55
C VAL A 247 6.00 2.06 7.44
N LEU A 248 6.59 2.97 8.23
CA LEU A 248 7.64 2.60 9.20
C LEU A 248 7.14 1.56 10.20
N GLN A 249 5.89 1.66 10.64
CA GLN A 249 5.28 0.69 11.55
C GLN A 249 5.24 -0.73 10.96
N LYS A 250 4.97 -0.88 9.65
CA LYS A 250 5.03 -2.17 8.95
C LYS A 250 6.41 -2.80 9.09
N TYR A 251 7.48 -2.03 8.86
CA TYR A 251 8.85 -2.53 8.97
C TYR A 251 9.28 -2.77 10.40
N ARG A 252 8.81 -1.96 11.37
CA ARG A 252 8.99 -2.22 12.80
C ARG A 252 8.40 -3.56 13.20
N LEU A 253 7.15 -3.82 12.80
CA LEU A 253 6.47 -5.08 13.11
C LEU A 253 7.20 -6.27 12.50
N ARG A 254 7.69 -6.13 11.27
CA ARG A 254 8.52 -7.15 10.63
C ARG A 254 9.84 -7.40 11.38
N ALA A 255 10.52 -6.34 11.82
CA ALA A 255 11.76 -6.47 12.59
C ALA A 255 11.53 -7.15 13.95
N ILE A 256 10.36 -6.93 14.57
CA ILE A 256 9.98 -7.56 15.85
C ILE A 256 9.59 -9.03 15.67
N SER A 257 8.96 -9.38 14.54
CA SER A 257 8.51 -10.76 14.28
C SER A 257 9.63 -11.72 13.90
N GLU A 258 10.74 -11.20 13.40
CA GLU A 258 11.89 -12.01 12.97
C GLU A 258 12.89 -12.19 14.13
N ASP A 259 13.47 -13.39 14.25
CA ASP A 259 14.53 -13.64 15.23
C ASP A 259 15.91 -13.09 14.80
N LYS A 260 16.90 -13.12 15.70
CA LYS A 260 18.26 -12.61 15.39
C LYS A 260 18.84 -13.27 14.13
N THR A 261 18.71 -14.58 14.00
CA THR A 261 19.24 -15.38 12.89
C THR A 261 18.55 -15.01 11.57
N GLU A 262 17.24 -14.83 11.58
CA GLU A 262 16.46 -14.40 10.42
C GLU A 262 16.86 -12.99 9.99
N LEU A 263 16.99 -12.06 10.94
CA LEU A 263 17.47 -10.70 10.68
C LEU A 263 18.86 -10.69 10.05
N GLN A 264 19.75 -11.57 10.51
CA GLN A 264 21.12 -11.69 9.99
C GLN A 264 21.20 -12.32 8.59
N ARG A 265 20.24 -13.18 8.22
CA ARG A 265 20.20 -13.84 6.90
C ARG A 265 19.84 -12.88 5.76
N HIS A 266 19.19 -11.77 6.07
CA HIS A 266 18.88 -10.76 5.07
C HIS A 266 20.13 -10.12 4.49
N LYS A 267 20.03 -9.70 3.22
CA LYS A 267 21.04 -8.83 2.61
C LYS A 267 21.15 -7.54 3.42
N ASN A 268 22.36 -6.98 3.51
CA ASN A 268 22.65 -5.77 4.29
C ASN A 268 21.58 -4.66 4.16
N PRO A 269 21.12 -4.26 2.95
CA PRO A 269 20.14 -3.20 2.83
C PRO A 269 18.84 -3.47 3.59
N ILE A 270 18.35 -4.71 3.53
CA ILE A 270 17.12 -5.12 4.21
C ILE A 270 17.37 -5.17 5.73
N ARG A 271 18.42 -5.88 6.15
CA ARG A 271 18.79 -6.07 7.57
C ARG A 271 18.89 -4.74 8.30
N TYR A 272 19.75 -3.84 7.79
CA TYR A 272 20.00 -2.57 8.47
C TYR A 272 18.79 -1.64 8.42
N THR A 273 17.96 -1.71 7.38
CA THR A 273 16.73 -0.90 7.33
C THR A 273 15.70 -1.36 8.35
N LEU A 274 15.50 -2.67 8.51
CA LEU A 274 14.59 -3.22 9.53
C LEU A 274 15.04 -2.80 10.93
N LEU A 275 16.33 -2.96 11.24
CA LEU A 275 16.92 -2.61 12.52
C LEU A 275 16.89 -1.10 12.78
N ALA A 276 17.33 -0.29 11.80
CA ALA A 276 17.30 1.17 11.93
C ALA A 276 15.86 1.69 12.11
N THR A 277 14.87 1.09 11.43
CA THR A 277 13.46 1.45 11.60
C THR A 277 12.98 1.09 13.00
N PHE A 278 13.31 -0.11 13.49
CA PHE A 278 12.97 -0.55 14.84
C PHE A 278 13.60 0.38 15.89
N PHE A 279 14.91 0.59 15.86
CA PHE A 279 15.62 1.43 16.82
C PHE A 279 15.18 2.89 16.75
N GLY A 280 15.02 3.46 15.55
CA GLY A 280 14.58 4.85 15.37
C GLY A 280 13.19 5.11 15.94
N LEU A 281 12.24 4.18 15.74
CA LEU A 281 10.93 4.27 16.36
C LEU A 281 10.96 3.99 17.87
N LYS A 282 11.82 3.06 18.32
CA LYS A 282 11.97 2.77 19.75
C LYS A 282 12.56 3.96 20.51
N ILE A 283 13.53 4.69 19.95
CA ILE A 283 14.06 5.92 20.55
C ILE A 283 12.92 6.94 20.79
N LYS A 284 12.03 7.13 19.82
CA LYS A 284 10.87 8.03 19.97
C LYS A 284 9.94 7.54 21.09
N GLU A 285 9.57 6.26 21.07
CA GLU A 285 8.72 5.64 22.09
C GLU A 285 9.33 5.76 23.50
N LEU A 286 10.64 5.52 23.65
CA LEU A 286 11.35 5.65 24.93
C LEU A 286 11.35 7.10 25.43
N ASN A 287 11.54 8.07 24.54
CA ASN A 287 11.47 9.49 24.91
C ASN A 287 10.07 9.86 25.41
N ASP A 288 9.02 9.45 24.69
CA ASP A 288 7.63 9.72 25.07
C ASP A 288 7.30 9.06 26.43
N ASN A 289 7.68 7.79 26.60
CA ASN A 289 7.50 7.05 27.86
C ASN A 289 8.24 7.73 29.02
N LEU A 290 9.49 8.16 28.83
CA LEU A 290 10.28 8.83 29.87
C LEU A 290 9.65 10.15 30.30
N ILE A 291 9.09 10.93 29.36
CA ILE A 291 8.35 12.16 29.67
C ILE A 291 7.12 11.84 30.53
N GLU A 292 6.32 10.84 30.16
CA GLU A 292 5.16 10.42 30.94
C GLU A 292 5.52 9.91 32.34
N LEU A 293 6.59 9.12 32.46
CA LEU A 293 7.11 8.63 33.74
C LEU A 293 7.52 9.80 34.64
N LEU A 294 8.22 10.79 34.08
CA LEU A 294 8.72 11.94 34.82
C LEU A 294 7.57 12.83 35.31
N ILE A 295 6.57 13.10 34.46
CA ILE A 295 5.34 13.80 34.83
C ILE A 295 4.63 13.07 35.99
N THR A 296 4.51 11.75 35.88
CA THR A 296 3.84 10.93 36.91
C THR A 296 4.58 10.92 38.24
N LEU A 297 5.92 10.91 38.21
CA LEU A 297 6.76 10.97 39.41
C LEU A 297 6.66 12.33 40.09
N ILE A 298 6.65 13.45 39.34
CA ILE A 298 6.45 14.80 39.88
C ILE A 298 5.10 14.86 40.61
N HIS A 299 4.00 14.46 39.98
CA HIS A 299 2.68 14.46 40.62
C HIS A 299 2.63 13.61 41.90
N LYS A 300 3.34 12.47 41.95
CA LYS A 300 3.43 11.64 43.17
C LYS A 300 4.21 12.32 44.30
N ILE A 301 5.22 13.12 43.96
CA ILE A 301 6.00 13.87 44.95
C ILE A 301 5.15 15.03 45.49
N ASP A 302 4.49 15.79 44.62
CA ASP A 302 3.64 16.92 45.01
C ASP A 302 2.46 16.45 45.89
N GLY A 303 1.77 15.38 45.49
CA GLY A 303 0.67 14.81 46.29
C GLY A 303 1.10 14.18 47.63
N ARG A 304 2.39 13.87 47.82
CA ARG A 304 2.95 13.47 49.12
C ARG A 304 3.37 14.68 49.96
N ALA A 305 3.73 15.79 49.33
CA ALA A 305 4.06 17.04 49.99
C ALA A 305 2.81 17.76 50.51
N GLU A 306 1.68 17.73 49.79
CA GLU A 306 0.40 18.33 50.23
C GLU A 306 -0.30 17.55 51.35
N LYS A 307 0.04 16.27 51.55
CA LYS A 307 -0.51 15.41 52.61
C LYS A 307 0.30 15.44 53.92
N LYS A 308 1.39 16.21 53.96
CA LYS A 308 2.24 16.42 55.14
C LYS A 308 2.01 17.83 55.68
#